data_AF-A0A2N2D9X5-F1
#
_entry.id   AF-A0A2N2D9X5-F1
#
_cell.length_a   1.000
_cell.length_b   1.000
_cell.length_c   1.000
_cell.angle_alpha   90.00
_cell.angle_beta   90.00
_cell.angle_gamma   90.00
#
_symmetry.space_group_name_H-M   'P 1'
#
loop_
_entity.id
_entity.type
_entity.pdbx_description
1 polymer ?
#
loop_
_entity_poly.entity_id
_entity_poly.type
_entity_poly.pdbx_seq_one_letter_code
_entity_poly.pdbx_strand_id
1 'polypeptide(L)'
;MWTINHIKLLWELQETENKMKIIKAQLHNLEALNEVEEARKCVNRVEGSIKTKEDKNTSNKKKLRSLEMKDQEIIDEIKEINQKLYGGKVNNTKELTQMQKKYRYYLRKEIK
;
A
#
# COMPACT_ATOMS: atom_id res chain seq x y z
N MET A 1 -7.19 25.33 68.17
CA MET A 1 -5.87 24.84 68.61
C MET A 1 -5.68 23.46 68.00
N TRP A 2 -4.73 23.30 67.07
CA TRP A 2 -4.49 21.99 66.45
C TRP A 2 -3.91 21.06 67.52
N THR A 3 -4.55 19.90 67.76
CA THR A 3 -4.02 18.94 68.73
C THR A 3 -2.84 18.19 68.12
N ILE A 4 -1.92 17.69 68.96
CA ILE A 4 -0.72 16.94 68.55
C ILE A 4 -1.06 15.80 67.58
N ASN A 5 -2.23 15.16 67.77
CA ASN A 5 -2.73 14.11 66.88
C ASN A 5 -3.02 14.60 65.45
N HIS A 6 -3.53 15.82 65.28
CA HIS A 6 -3.80 16.38 63.95
C HIS A 6 -2.50 16.71 63.20
N ILE A 7 -1.47 17.18 63.91
CA ILE A 7 -0.14 17.44 63.33
C ILE A 7 0.50 16.13 62.87
N LYS A 8 0.37 15.07 63.67
CA LYS A 8 0.88 13.74 63.32
C LYS A 8 0.21 13.18 62.06
N LEU A 9 -1.12 13.29 61.98
CA LEU A 9 -1.89 12.85 60.80
C LEU A 9 -1.50 13.60 59.53
N LEU A 10 -1.29 14.93 59.63
CA LEU A 10 -0.84 15.74 58.49
C LEU A 10 0.56 15.31 58.00
N TRP A 11 1.45 14.98 58.93
CA TRP A 11 2.80 14.53 58.59
C TRP A 11 2.79 13.16 57.92
N GLU A 12 2.02 12.20 58.44
CA GLU A 12 1.83 10.89 57.83
C GLU A 12 1.22 11.01 56.42
N LEU A 13 0.22 11.89 56.25
CA LEU A 13 -0.36 12.17 54.93
C LEU A 13 0.70 12.70 53.96
N GLN A 14 1.47 13.72 54.36
CA GLN A 14 2.53 14.29 53.52
C GLN A 14 3.58 13.23 53.13
N GLU A 15 3.93 12.32 54.05
CA GLU A 15 4.87 11.24 53.77
C GLU A 15 4.31 10.25 52.73
N THR A 16 3.02 9.91 52.84
CA THR A 16 2.35 9.04 51.84
C THR A 16 2.23 9.70 50.47
N GLU A 17 1.94 10.99 50.41
CA GLU A 17 1.90 11.75 49.15
C GLU A 17 3.26 11.79 48.46
N ASN A 18 4.33 11.97 49.23
CA ASN A 18 5.69 11.95 48.71
C ASN A 18 6.07 10.56 48.18
N LYS A 19 5.73 9.50 48.91
CA LYS A 19 5.92 8.11 48.44
C LYS A 19 5.15 7.85 47.13
N MET A 20 3.91 8.32 47.03
CA MET A 20 3.13 8.21 45.79
C MET A 20 3.77 8.95 44.61
N LYS A 21 4.30 10.16 44.83
CA LYS A 21 5.00 10.93 43.78
C LYS A 21 6.23 10.20 43.28
N ILE A 22 7.04 9.62 44.19
CA ILE A 22 8.24 8.87 43.85
C ILE A 22 7.87 7.63 43.02
N ILE A 23 6.88 6.85 43.47
CA ILE A 23 6.43 5.64 42.76
C ILE A 23 5.91 6.01 41.37
N LYS A 24 5.13 7.08 41.22
CA LYS A 24 4.65 7.55 39.91
C LYS A 24 5.80 7.93 38.97
N ALA A 25 6.82 8.62 39.50
CA ALA A 25 8.00 8.99 38.72
C ALA A 25 8.79 7.76 38.28
N GLN A 26 8.97 6.78 39.18
CA GLN A 26 9.62 5.51 38.86
C GLN A 26 8.86 4.72 37.80
N LEU A 27 7.53 4.67 37.90
CA LEU A 27 6.66 3.93 36.97
C LEU A 27 6.69 4.53 35.57
N HIS A 28 6.74 5.87 35.45
CA HIS A 28 6.92 6.56 34.17
C HIS A 28 8.33 6.35 33.58
N ASN A 29 9.33 6.14 34.44
CA ASN A 29 10.72 5.91 34.04
C ASN A 29 11.06 4.42 33.88
N LEU A 30 10.07 3.52 33.97
CA LEU A 30 10.30 2.11 33.69
C LEU A 30 10.68 1.96 32.22
N GLU A 31 11.92 1.55 31.97
CA GLU A 31 12.46 1.29 30.63
C GLU A 31 11.53 0.38 29.82
N ALA A 32 10.96 -0.64 30.46
CA ALA A 32 9.99 -1.54 29.84
C ALA A 32 8.76 -0.82 29.24
N LEU A 33 8.29 0.29 29.84
CA LEU A 33 7.15 1.04 29.31
C LEU A 33 7.55 1.80 28.05
N ASN A 34 8.75 2.40 28.05
CA ASN A 34 9.30 3.08 26.89
C ASN A 34 9.57 2.10 25.73
N GLU A 35 10.15 0.94 26.02
CA GLU A 35 10.39 -0.12 25.04
C GLU A 35 9.09 -0.62 24.40
N VAL A 36 8.04 -0.81 25.20
CA VAL A 36 6.71 -1.19 24.68
C VAL A 36 6.13 -0.09 23.79
N GLU A 37 6.27 1.18 24.16
CA GLU A 37 5.77 2.28 23.35
C GLU A 37 6.54 2.42 22.03
N GLU A 38 7.87 2.25 22.06
CA GLU A 38 8.71 2.22 20.86
C GLU A 38 8.38 1.04 19.96
N ALA A 39 8.23 -0.16 20.52
CA ALA A 39 7.81 -1.34 19.79
C ALA A 39 6.45 -1.11 19.11
N ARG A 40 5.50 -0.49 19.82
CA ARG A 40 4.18 -0.13 19.27
C ARG A 40 4.28 0.86 18.11
N LYS A 41 5.14 1.88 18.23
CA LYS A 41 5.42 2.83 17.15
C LYS A 41 6.03 2.13 15.93
N CYS A 42 6.95 1.20 16.14
CA CYS A 42 7.56 0.39 15.08
C CYS A 42 6.52 -0.47 14.36
N VAL A 43 5.68 -1.20 15.10
CA VAL A 43 4.59 -2.01 14.53
C VAL A 43 3.67 -1.16 13.67
N ASN A 44 3.17 -0.03 14.20
CA ASN A 44 2.29 0.87 13.46
C ASN A 44 2.91 1.39 12.15
N ARG A 45 4.22 1.69 12.16
CA ARG A 45 4.94 2.10 10.93
C ARG A 45 5.02 0.97 9.91
N VAL A 46 5.34 -0.24 10.36
CA VAL A 46 5.43 -1.42 9.49
C VAL A 46 4.06 -1.75 8.88
N GLU A 47 3.00 -1.75 9.69
CA GLU A 47 1.62 -1.97 9.23
C GLU A 47 1.19 -0.93 8.18
N GLY A 48 1.51 0.35 8.41
CA GLY A 48 1.25 1.42 7.43
C GLY A 48 2.00 1.21 6.10
N SER A 49 3.25 0.74 6.17
CA SER A 49 4.07 0.41 4.99
C SER A 49 3.51 -0.80 4.23
N ILE A 50 3.09 -1.85 4.95
CA ILE A 50 2.44 -3.03 4.37
C ILE A 50 1.18 -2.61 3.62
N LYS A 51 0.28 -1.88 4.28
CA LYS A 51 -0.96 -1.41 3.66
C LYS A 51 -0.72 -0.60 2.39
N THR A 52 0.25 0.31 2.42
CA THR A 52 0.64 1.10 1.24
C THR A 52 1.15 0.23 0.10
N LYS A 53 1.94 -0.82 0.40
CA LYS A 53 2.43 -1.76 -0.60
C LYS A 53 1.31 -2.64 -1.16
N GLU A 54 0.37 -3.07 -0.33
CA GLU A 54 -0.81 -3.83 -0.74
C GLU A 54 -1.71 -3.03 -1.68
N ASP A 55 -1.97 -1.76 -1.36
CA ASP A 55 -2.74 -0.86 -2.22
C ASP A 55 -2.07 -0.67 -3.58
N LYS A 56 -0.74 -0.44 -3.59
CA LYS A 56 0.05 -0.37 -4.83
C LYS A 56 0.00 -1.67 -5.62
N ASN A 57 0.14 -2.82 -4.96
CA ASN A 57 0.07 -4.12 -5.62
C ASN A 57 -1.30 -4.35 -6.27
N THR A 58 -2.38 -3.97 -5.57
CA THR A 58 -3.75 -4.08 -6.07
C THR A 58 -3.97 -3.19 -7.29
N SER A 59 -3.46 -1.95 -7.25
CA SER A 59 -3.48 -1.04 -8.40
C SER A 59 -2.69 -1.59 -9.60
N ASN A 60 -1.47 -2.10 -9.35
CA ASN A 60 -0.63 -2.70 -10.38
C ASN A 60 -1.28 -3.93 -11.01
N LYS A 61 -1.93 -4.81 -10.22
CA LYS A 61 -2.68 -5.96 -10.74
C LYS A 61 -3.83 -5.54 -11.65
N LYS A 62 -4.57 -4.47 -11.30
CA LYS A 62 -5.63 -3.93 -12.17
C LYS A 62 -5.05 -3.40 -13.48
N LYS A 63 -3.93 -2.68 -13.40
CA LYS A 63 -3.24 -2.14 -14.58
C LYS A 63 -2.73 -3.27 -15.48
N LEU A 64 -2.14 -4.31 -14.89
CA LEU A 64 -1.66 -5.48 -15.62
C LEU A 64 -2.80 -6.17 -16.39
N ARG A 65 -3.92 -6.46 -15.73
CA ARG A 65 -5.11 -7.04 -16.39
C ARG A 65 -5.62 -6.18 -17.54
N SER A 66 -5.63 -4.85 -17.38
CA SER A 66 -6.03 -3.95 -18.46
C SER A 66 -5.07 -3.98 -19.65
N LEU A 67 -3.76 -4.16 -19.40
CA LEU A 67 -2.78 -4.31 -20.47
C LEU A 67 -2.92 -5.66 -21.16
N GLU A 68 -3.08 -6.75 -20.41
CA GLU A 68 -3.33 -8.09 -20.96
C GLU A 68 -4.57 -8.12 -21.85
N MET A 69 -5.66 -7.44 -21.46
CA MET A 69 -6.85 -7.32 -22.31
C MET A 69 -6.55 -6.56 -23.62
N LYS A 70 -5.80 -5.47 -23.56
CA LYS A 70 -5.40 -4.70 -24.76
C LYS A 70 -4.49 -5.50 -25.67
N ASP A 71 -3.57 -6.28 -25.10
CA ASP A 71 -2.70 -7.16 -25.88
C ASP A 71 -3.54 -8.22 -26.59
N GLN A 72 -4.54 -8.79 -25.90
CA GLN A 72 -5.46 -9.75 -26.51
C GLN A 72 -6.30 -9.13 -27.63
N GLU A 73 -6.83 -7.91 -27.43
CA GLU A 73 -7.54 -7.15 -28.47
C GLU A 73 -6.66 -6.94 -29.71
N ILE A 74 -5.39 -6.56 -29.53
CA ILE A 74 -4.44 -6.39 -30.65
C ILE A 74 -4.18 -7.73 -31.35
N ILE A 75 -3.99 -8.83 -30.61
CA ILE A 75 -3.79 -10.16 -31.19
C ILE A 75 -5.00 -10.56 -32.05
N ASP A 76 -6.21 -10.30 -31.57
CA ASP A 76 -7.43 -10.62 -32.28
C ASP A 76 -7.61 -9.73 -33.53
N GLU A 77 -7.29 -8.43 -33.45
CA GLU A 77 -7.21 -7.55 -34.62
C GLU A 77 -6.22 -8.06 -35.67
N ILE A 78 -5.03 -8.49 -35.25
CA ILE A 78 -3.99 -9.04 -36.13
C ILE A 78 -4.49 -10.30 -36.83
N LYS A 79 -5.14 -11.21 -36.09
CA LYS A 79 -5.74 -12.44 -36.66
C LYS A 79 -6.83 -12.11 -37.68
N GLU A 80 -7.70 -11.15 -37.37
CA GLU A 80 -8.75 -10.71 -38.28
C GLU A 80 -8.17 -10.09 -39.56
N ILE A 81 -7.16 -9.23 -39.43
CA ILE A 81 -6.45 -8.64 -40.57
C ILE A 81 -5.80 -9.73 -41.43
N ASN A 82 -5.13 -10.71 -40.82
CA ASN A 82 -4.53 -11.84 -41.53
C ASN A 82 -5.58 -12.68 -42.27
N GLN A 83 -6.70 -12.97 -41.62
CA GLN A 83 -7.79 -13.73 -42.25
C GLN A 83 -8.41 -12.96 -43.43
N LYS A 84 -8.56 -11.64 -43.33
CA LYS A 84 -9.05 -10.82 -44.44
C LYS A 84 -8.05 -10.76 -45.59
N LEU A 85 -6.77 -10.50 -45.30
CA LEU A 85 -5.70 -10.39 -46.30
C LEU A 85 -5.50 -11.68 -47.10
N TYR A 86 -5.49 -12.83 -46.43
CA TYR A 86 -5.13 -14.11 -47.05
C TYR A 86 -6.31 -15.06 -47.30
N GLY A 87 -7.49 -14.75 -46.76
CA GLY A 87 -8.72 -15.53 -46.94
C GLY A 87 -9.61 -15.10 -48.10
N GLY A 88 -9.12 -14.22 -49.00
CA GLY A 88 -9.83 -13.82 -50.22
C GLY A 88 -11.05 -12.91 -50.01
N LYS A 89 -11.22 -12.32 -48.82
CA LYS A 89 -12.36 -11.43 -48.49
C LYS A 89 -12.15 -9.97 -48.88
N VAL A 90 -10.96 -9.58 -49.36
CA VAL A 90 -10.64 -8.21 -49.72
C VAL A 90 -10.90 -8.00 -51.22
N ASN A 91 -11.93 -7.22 -51.54
CA ASN A 91 -12.39 -7.00 -52.91
C ASN A 91 -11.78 -5.74 -53.56
N ASN A 92 -10.98 -4.96 -52.82
CA ASN A 92 -10.43 -3.67 -53.28
C ASN A 92 -8.94 -3.53 -52.95
N THR A 93 -8.13 -3.14 -53.94
CA THR A 93 -6.68 -2.92 -53.80
C THR A 93 -6.32 -1.84 -52.78
N LYS A 94 -7.14 -0.79 -52.62
CA LYS A 94 -6.94 0.26 -51.60
C LYS A 94 -7.11 -0.27 -50.18
N GLU A 95 -8.10 -1.15 -49.99
CA GLU A 95 -8.39 -1.77 -48.70
C GLU A 95 -7.26 -2.74 -48.31
N LEU A 96 -6.75 -3.48 -49.29
CA LEU A 96 -5.59 -4.37 -49.13
C LEU A 96 -4.33 -3.59 -48.68
N THR A 97 -4.08 -2.42 -49.27
CA THR A 97 -2.91 -1.59 -48.92
C THR A 97 -3.04 -1.00 -47.51
N GLN A 98 -4.25 -0.58 -47.10
CA GLN A 98 -4.50 -0.10 -45.73
C GLN A 98 -4.33 -1.21 -44.70
N MET A 99 -4.84 -2.41 -44.98
CA MET A 99 -4.69 -3.59 -44.10
C MET A 99 -3.23 -4.01 -43.95
N GLN A 100 -2.45 -4.06 -45.03
CA GLN A 100 -1.01 -4.34 -44.96
C GLN A 100 -0.24 -3.30 -44.15
N LYS A 101 -0.59 -2.00 -44.26
CA LYS A 101 0.02 -0.95 -43.45
C LYS A 101 -0.27 -1.13 -41.96
N LYS A 102 -1.53 -1.45 -41.59
CA LYS A 102 -1.90 -1.74 -40.19
C LYS A 102 -1.18 -2.97 -39.65
N TYR A 103 -1.16 -4.07 -40.42
CA TYR A 103 -0.45 -5.29 -40.05
C TYR A 103 1.04 -5.04 -39.76
N ARG A 104 1.74 -4.35 -40.68
CA ARG A 104 3.15 -3.98 -40.50
C ARG A 104 3.41 -3.00 -39.36
N TYR A 105 2.41 -2.20 -38.97
CA TYR A 105 2.51 -1.31 -37.83
C TYR A 105 2.50 -2.11 -36.53
N TYR A 106 1.56 -3.05 -36.39
CA TYR A 106 1.46 -3.89 -35.19
C TYR A 106 2.66 -4.84 -35.04
N LEU A 107 3.12 -5.47 -36.13
CA LEU A 107 4.33 -6.32 -36.14
C LEU A 107 5.61 -5.57 -35.69
N ARG A 108 5.75 -4.29 -36.04
CA ARG A 108 6.88 -3.47 -35.59
C ARG A 108 6.78 -3.08 -34.11
N LYS A 109 5.59 -3.15 -33.54
CA LYS A 109 5.31 -2.82 -32.15
C LYS A 109 5.59 -4.00 -31.22
N GLU A 110 5.44 -5.25 -31.68
CA GLU A 110 5.81 -6.47 -30.94
C GLU A 110 7.34 -6.69 -30.81
N ILE A 111 8.15 -6.07 -31.68
CA ILE A 111 9.61 -6.26 -31.73
C ILE A 111 10.38 -5.24 -30.84
N LYS A 112 9.70 -4.29 -30.20
CA LYS A 112 10.28 -3.29 -29.29
C LYS A 112 9.76 -3.44 -27.88
#